data_AF-A0A2J8IF51-F1
#
_entry.id   AF-A0A2J8IF51-F1
#
_cell.length_a   1.000
_cell.length_b   1.000
_cell.length_c   1.000
_cell.angle_alpha   90.00
_cell.angle_beta   90.00
_cell.angle_gamma   90.00
#
_symmetry.space_group_name_H-M   'P 1'
#
loop_
_entity.id
_entity.type
_entity.pdbx_description
1 polymer ?
#
loop_
_entity_poly.entity_id
_entity_poly.type
_entity_poly.pdbx_seq_one_letter_code
_entity_poly.pdbx_strand_id
1 'polypeptide(L)'
;MTAVAIHQEASNRLASLGLEAQSLQRTVLRADAEARLISDLEPPNAEGVTRYNKTNRYIREELMPSGWFPDNTQGYCRTVHPGREWAIVASSGDSDTGLWTPNRSPSTKYRKGETTEKAVTQNFFQTSFDLGQAFQLEAPIDDDGQVVWYLLYNVTEDKIFVELSLPDRIEGGRITHWAERIIIDPIDRASSVSLPIGESPDDGAGDYTVDVAML
;
A
#
# COMPACT_ATOMS: atom_id res chain seq x y z
N MET A 1 7.54 -12.00 18.60
CA MET A 1 7.44 -10.64 19.17
C MET A 1 7.33 -9.71 17.98
N THR A 2 6.31 -8.87 17.90
CA THR A 2 6.12 -7.94 16.76
C THR A 2 7.13 -6.81 16.85
N ALA A 3 7.90 -6.59 15.78
CA ALA A 3 8.72 -5.39 15.61
C ALA A 3 7.83 -4.20 15.26
N VAL A 4 8.03 -3.05 15.89
CA VAL A 4 7.18 -1.87 15.68
C VAL A 4 8.06 -0.64 15.51
N ALA A 5 7.89 0.05 14.38
CA ALA A 5 8.54 1.30 14.07
C ALA A 5 7.51 2.43 14.05
N ILE A 6 7.82 3.54 14.73
CA ILE A 6 6.98 4.75 14.81
C ILE A 6 7.82 6.00 14.52
N HIS A 7 7.17 7.10 14.10
CA HIS A 7 7.80 8.41 13.89
C HIS A 7 9.08 8.33 13.01
N GLN A 8 10.23 8.77 13.53
CA GLN A 8 11.49 8.74 12.79
C GLN A 8 11.95 7.32 12.47
N GLU A 9 11.70 6.35 13.35
CA GLU A 9 12.03 4.95 13.09
C GLU A 9 11.20 4.40 11.92
N ALA A 10 9.92 4.77 11.86
CA ALA A 10 9.07 4.40 10.73
C ALA A 10 9.59 5.00 9.42
N SER A 11 9.99 6.28 9.44
CA SER A 11 10.57 6.94 8.27
C SER A 11 11.87 6.26 7.80
N ASN A 12 12.76 5.92 8.73
CA ASN A 12 14.01 5.23 8.42
C ASN A 12 13.76 3.82 7.87
N ARG A 13 12.78 3.13 8.45
CA ARG A 13 12.44 1.77 8.03
C ARG A 13 11.80 1.75 6.64
N LEU A 14 10.88 2.66 6.34
CA LEU A 14 10.33 2.84 5.00
C LEU A 14 11.44 3.17 3.99
N ALA A 15 12.36 4.07 4.34
CA ALA A 15 13.49 4.42 3.46
C ALA A 15 14.38 3.20 3.14
N SER A 16 14.59 2.30 4.12
CA SER A 16 15.32 1.03 3.89
C SER A 16 14.61 0.07 2.92
N LEU A 17 13.30 0.24 2.73
CA LEU A 17 12.47 -0.48 1.76
C LEU A 17 12.32 0.30 0.45
N GLY A 18 13.03 1.41 0.25
CA GLY A 18 12.88 2.28 -0.93
C GLY A 18 11.52 2.99 -1.00
N LEU A 19 10.87 3.21 0.15
CA LEU A 19 9.56 3.86 0.27
C LEU A 19 9.67 5.16 1.07
N GLU A 20 8.73 6.06 0.82
CA GLU A 20 8.55 7.28 1.61
C GLU A 20 7.17 7.28 2.28
N ALA A 21 7.10 7.69 3.54
CA ALA A 21 5.85 7.84 4.27
C ALA A 21 4.85 8.73 3.53
N GLN A 22 5.35 9.83 2.95
CA GLN A 22 4.51 10.78 2.22
C GLN A 22 3.86 10.17 0.97
N SER A 23 4.54 9.29 0.25
CA SER A 23 3.98 8.60 -0.93
C SER A 23 2.82 7.68 -0.55
N LEU A 24 2.94 6.98 0.58
CA LEU A 24 1.86 6.14 1.12
C LEU A 24 0.70 6.99 1.65
N GLN A 25 0.99 8.11 2.31
CA GLN A 25 -0.02 9.06 2.78
C GLN A 25 -0.79 9.69 1.61
N ARG A 26 -0.09 10.19 0.58
CA ARG A 26 -0.72 10.74 -0.64
C ARG A 26 -1.61 9.71 -1.32
N THR A 27 -1.14 8.45 -1.42
CA THR A 27 -1.92 7.34 -1.98
C THR A 27 -3.30 7.22 -1.33
N VAL A 28 -3.35 7.07 0.00
CA VAL A 28 -4.63 6.85 0.69
C VAL A 28 -5.47 8.11 0.80
N LEU A 29 -4.85 9.29 0.90
CA LEU A 29 -5.58 10.56 0.94
C LEU A 29 -6.28 10.84 -0.39
N ARG A 30 -5.60 10.61 -1.52
CA ARG A 30 -6.20 10.69 -2.86
C ARG A 30 -7.34 9.70 -3.03
N ALA A 31 -7.13 8.45 -2.58
CA ALA A 31 -8.14 7.40 -2.65
C ALA A 31 -9.39 7.72 -1.83
N ASP A 32 -9.21 8.25 -0.62
CA ASP A 32 -10.32 8.69 0.22
C ASP A 32 -11.06 9.90 -0.37
N ALA A 33 -10.34 10.87 -0.94
CA ALA A 33 -10.95 12.04 -1.57
C ALA A 33 -11.91 11.64 -2.70
N GLU A 34 -11.53 10.68 -3.56
CA GLU A 34 -12.44 10.16 -4.59
C GLU A 34 -13.56 9.27 -4.01
N ALA A 35 -13.25 8.45 -3.00
CA ALA A 35 -14.27 7.62 -2.36
C ALA A 35 -15.39 8.44 -1.71
N ARG A 36 -15.08 9.63 -1.18
CA ARG A 36 -16.07 10.57 -0.60
C ARG A 36 -17.06 11.16 -1.60
N LEU A 37 -16.82 11.02 -2.90
CA LEU A 37 -17.75 11.47 -3.93
C LEU A 37 -18.91 10.50 -4.15
N ILE A 38 -18.80 9.29 -3.60
CA ILE A 38 -19.88 8.30 -3.61
C ILE A 38 -21.05 8.81 -2.78
N SER A 39 -22.24 8.79 -3.35
CA SER A 39 -23.47 9.23 -2.69
C SER A 39 -24.26 8.08 -2.08
N ASP A 40 -25.30 8.42 -1.32
CA ASP A 40 -26.22 7.44 -0.73
C ASP A 40 -27.08 6.70 -1.78
N LEU A 41 -27.01 7.09 -3.06
CA LEU A 41 -27.71 6.40 -4.15
C LEU A 41 -26.94 5.18 -4.67
N GLU A 42 -25.64 5.08 -4.41
CA GLU A 42 -24.83 3.91 -4.74
C GLU A 42 -25.00 2.76 -3.74
N PRO A 43 -24.61 1.52 -4.09
CA PRO A 43 -24.61 0.40 -3.16
C PRO A 43 -23.82 0.70 -1.87
N PRO A 44 -24.21 0.14 -0.71
CA PRO A 44 -23.58 0.44 0.58
C PRO A 44 -22.06 0.17 0.66
N ASN A 45 -21.52 -0.66 -0.23
CA ASN A 45 -20.10 -0.97 -0.30
C ASN A 45 -19.32 -0.13 -1.33
N ALA A 46 -20.00 0.71 -2.12
CA ALA A 46 -19.40 1.44 -3.23
C ALA A 46 -18.27 2.38 -2.78
N GLU A 47 -18.44 3.06 -1.65
CA GLU A 47 -17.40 3.91 -1.05
C GLU A 47 -16.14 3.08 -0.71
N GLY A 48 -16.33 1.95 -0.02
CA GLY A 48 -15.25 1.05 0.38
C GLY A 48 -14.52 0.43 -0.82
N VAL A 49 -15.27 -0.01 -1.83
CA VAL A 49 -14.73 -0.58 -3.08
C VAL A 49 -13.98 0.49 -3.87
N THR A 50 -14.53 1.71 -3.98
CA THR A 50 -13.87 2.84 -4.64
C THR A 50 -12.56 3.16 -3.96
N ARG A 51 -12.56 3.30 -2.63
CA ARG A 51 -11.34 3.55 -1.85
C ARG A 51 -10.29 2.46 -2.10
N TYR A 52 -10.66 1.19 -2.02
CA TYR A 52 -9.75 0.07 -2.30
C TYR A 52 -9.16 0.13 -3.72
N ASN A 53 -10.00 0.33 -4.74
CA ASN A 53 -9.56 0.39 -6.13
C ASN A 53 -8.61 1.57 -6.37
N LYS A 54 -8.92 2.73 -5.79
CA LYS A 54 -8.12 3.95 -5.91
C LYS A 54 -6.81 3.85 -5.14
N THR A 55 -6.79 3.26 -3.95
CA THR A 55 -5.55 2.98 -3.21
C THR A 55 -4.60 2.10 -4.03
N ASN A 56 -5.10 1.01 -4.63
CA ASN A 56 -4.28 0.15 -5.48
C ASN A 56 -3.79 0.87 -6.75
N ARG A 57 -4.60 1.75 -7.34
CA ARG A 57 -4.16 2.57 -8.48
C ARG A 57 -3.06 3.56 -8.06
N TYR A 58 -3.28 4.34 -7.01
CA TYR A 58 -2.37 5.42 -6.65
C TYR A 58 -1.06 4.93 -6.08
N ILE A 59 -1.04 3.82 -5.34
CA ILE A 59 0.24 3.24 -4.90
C ILE A 59 1.10 2.85 -6.11
N ARG A 60 0.47 2.37 -7.19
CA ARG A 60 1.18 2.07 -8.44
C ARG A 60 1.65 3.34 -9.13
N GLU A 61 0.82 4.37 -9.21
CA GLU A 61 1.24 5.67 -9.76
C GLU A 61 2.42 6.28 -9.00
N GLU A 62 2.46 6.16 -7.67
CA GLU A 62 3.57 6.66 -6.84
C GLU A 62 4.85 5.82 -6.99
N LEU A 63 4.74 4.50 -7.16
CA LEU A 63 5.91 3.59 -7.12
C LEU A 63 6.44 3.14 -8.49
N MET A 64 5.62 3.15 -9.54
CA MET A 64 6.04 2.77 -10.89
C MET A 64 7.20 3.62 -11.46
N PRO A 65 7.29 4.95 -11.20
CA PRO A 65 8.45 5.73 -11.60
C PRO A 65 9.78 5.20 -11.04
N SER A 66 9.73 4.53 -9.88
CA SER A 66 10.88 3.87 -9.25
C SER A 66 11.06 2.40 -9.68
N GLY A 67 10.40 1.99 -10.77
CA GLY A 67 10.56 0.66 -11.38
C GLY A 67 9.63 -0.44 -10.82
N TRP A 68 8.73 -0.11 -9.90
CA TRP A 68 7.74 -1.07 -9.41
C TRP A 68 6.72 -1.40 -10.49
N PHE A 69 6.04 -2.55 -10.38
CA PHE A 69 5.07 -2.95 -11.39
C PHE A 69 3.83 -3.64 -10.80
N PRO A 70 2.67 -3.50 -11.45
CA PRO A 70 1.46 -4.17 -11.02
C PRO A 70 1.49 -5.66 -11.37
N ASP A 71 0.94 -6.47 -10.46
CA ASP A 71 0.57 -7.85 -10.74
C ASP A 71 -0.81 -8.12 -10.15
N ASN A 72 -1.69 -8.77 -10.92
CA ASN A 72 -3.06 -9.09 -10.51
C ASN A 72 -3.36 -10.58 -10.70
N THR A 73 -2.33 -11.42 -10.73
CA THR A 73 -2.46 -12.88 -10.85
C THR A 73 -3.44 -13.41 -9.80
N GLN A 74 -4.40 -14.22 -10.24
CA GLN A 74 -5.50 -14.75 -9.40
C GLN A 74 -6.33 -13.68 -8.66
N GLY A 75 -6.34 -12.44 -9.15
CA GLY A 75 -7.04 -11.32 -8.51
C GLY A 75 -6.31 -10.75 -7.29
N TYR A 76 -5.08 -11.20 -7.00
CA TYR A 76 -4.28 -10.67 -5.91
C TYR A 76 -3.55 -9.42 -6.37
N CYS A 77 -4.13 -8.25 -6.07
CA CYS A 77 -3.69 -6.94 -6.56
C CYS A 77 -2.37 -6.51 -5.89
N ARG A 78 -1.27 -7.09 -6.33
CA ARG A 78 0.09 -6.80 -5.88
C ARG A 78 0.64 -5.55 -6.59
N THR A 79 1.50 -4.84 -5.88
CA THR A 79 2.44 -3.86 -6.43
C THR A 79 3.83 -4.37 -6.08
N VAL A 80 4.54 -4.88 -7.07
CA VAL A 80 5.74 -5.72 -6.89
C VAL A 80 6.99 -4.85 -6.95
N HIS A 81 7.90 -5.08 -6.00
CA HIS A 81 9.19 -4.40 -5.92
C HIS A 81 10.04 -4.71 -7.19
N PRO A 82 10.91 -3.80 -7.67
CA PRO A 82 11.70 -4.01 -8.89
C PRO A 82 12.56 -5.27 -8.87
N GLY A 83 13.08 -5.66 -7.69
CA GLY A 83 13.87 -6.88 -7.49
C GLY A 83 13.04 -8.17 -7.43
N ARG A 84 11.71 -8.06 -7.46
CA ARG A 84 10.73 -9.17 -7.41
C ARG A 84 10.77 -10.02 -6.15
N GLU A 85 11.42 -9.56 -5.10
CA GLU A 85 11.60 -10.30 -3.86
C GLU A 85 10.49 -10.03 -2.83
N TRP A 86 9.76 -8.93 -2.98
CA TRP A 86 8.58 -8.61 -2.17
C TRP A 86 7.55 -7.77 -2.92
N ALA A 87 6.36 -7.65 -2.36
CA ALA A 87 5.25 -6.88 -2.92
C ALA A 87 4.40 -6.22 -1.83
N ILE A 88 3.60 -5.23 -2.23
CA ILE A 88 2.61 -4.56 -1.38
C ILE A 88 1.19 -4.91 -1.86
N VAL A 89 0.31 -5.19 -0.89
CA VAL A 89 -1.14 -5.31 -1.10
C VAL A 89 -1.86 -4.31 -0.20
N ALA A 90 -2.79 -3.53 -0.76
CA ALA A 90 -3.60 -2.61 0.02
C ALA A 90 -4.80 -3.31 0.67
N SER A 91 -5.14 -2.96 1.91
CA SER A 91 -6.35 -3.47 2.58
C SER A 91 -6.87 -2.48 3.61
N SER A 92 -8.20 -2.40 3.73
CA SER A 92 -8.81 -1.77 4.91
C SER A 92 -8.49 -2.58 6.17
N GLY A 93 -8.07 -1.91 7.22
CA GLY A 93 -7.91 -2.45 8.56
C GLY A 93 -9.05 -2.04 9.51
N ASP A 94 -8.97 -2.50 10.74
CA ASP A 94 -9.90 -2.13 11.82
C ASP A 94 -9.45 -0.87 12.58
N SER A 95 -10.12 -0.57 13.69
CA SER A 95 -9.86 0.60 14.53
C SER A 95 -8.48 0.64 15.19
N ASP A 96 -7.74 -0.48 15.21
CA ASP A 96 -6.38 -0.55 15.78
C ASP A 96 -5.28 -0.27 14.73
N THR A 97 -5.68 -0.07 13.47
CA THR A 97 -4.76 0.25 12.35
C THR A 97 -4.13 1.61 12.53
N GLY A 98 -2.81 1.71 12.35
CA GLY A 98 -2.04 2.94 12.48
C GLY A 98 -1.95 3.46 13.91
N LEU A 99 -2.33 2.66 14.90
CA LEU A 99 -2.21 2.96 16.31
C LEU A 99 -1.24 2.01 17.00
N TRP A 100 -0.34 2.58 17.80
CA TRP A 100 0.48 1.80 18.72
C TRP A 100 -0.15 1.82 20.11
N THR A 101 -0.64 0.66 20.56
CA THR A 101 -1.09 0.46 21.94
C THR A 101 -0.61 -0.91 22.39
N PRO A 102 0.06 -1.01 23.56
CA PRO A 102 0.52 -2.29 24.08
C PRO A 102 -0.61 -3.33 24.12
N ASN A 103 -0.32 -4.54 23.68
CA ASN A 103 -1.26 -5.68 23.63
C ASN A 103 -2.47 -5.51 22.70
N ARG A 104 -2.45 -4.54 21.77
CA ARG A 104 -3.43 -4.42 20.69
C ARG A 104 -2.74 -4.59 19.34
N SER A 105 -3.38 -5.34 18.45
CA SER A 105 -2.89 -5.63 17.12
C SER A 105 -4.03 -5.41 16.13
N PRO A 106 -3.79 -4.71 15.01
CA PRO A 106 -4.82 -4.49 14.01
C PRO A 106 -5.16 -5.79 13.31
N SER A 107 -6.38 -5.84 12.78
CA SER A 107 -6.83 -6.88 11.88
C SER A 107 -7.33 -6.30 10.56
N THR A 108 -7.27 -7.11 9.51
CA THR A 108 -7.96 -6.77 8.26
C THR A 108 -9.47 -6.69 8.50
N LYS A 109 -10.12 -5.61 8.01
CA LYS A 109 -11.56 -5.33 8.23
C LYS A 109 -12.51 -6.39 7.65
N TYR A 110 -12.09 -7.12 6.62
CA TYR A 110 -12.86 -8.20 6.01
C TYR A 110 -12.04 -9.49 5.96
N ARG A 111 -12.74 -10.63 5.90
CA ARG A 111 -12.10 -11.93 5.63
C ARG A 111 -11.38 -11.90 4.28
N LYS A 112 -10.29 -12.63 4.21
CA LYS A 112 -9.41 -12.82 3.06
C LYS A 112 -9.57 -14.23 2.54
N GLY A 113 -9.28 -14.40 1.25
CA GLY A 113 -9.36 -15.68 0.57
C GLY A 113 -8.07 -16.49 0.69
N GLU A 114 -8.11 -17.69 0.13
CA GLU A 114 -7.02 -18.67 0.16
C GLU A 114 -5.68 -18.12 -0.36
N THR A 115 -5.71 -17.26 -1.40
CA THR A 115 -4.49 -16.63 -1.92
C THR A 115 -3.77 -15.78 -0.87
N THR A 116 -4.51 -15.05 -0.03
CA THR A 116 -3.93 -14.33 1.10
C THR A 116 -3.44 -15.27 2.19
N GLU A 117 -4.18 -16.33 2.50
CA GLU A 117 -3.77 -17.30 3.52
C GLU A 117 -2.44 -17.98 3.17
N LYS A 118 -2.25 -18.32 1.88
CA LYS A 118 -0.99 -18.85 1.34
C LYS A 118 0.16 -17.84 1.49
N ALA A 119 -0.05 -16.59 1.07
CA ALA A 119 0.97 -15.54 1.17
C ALA A 119 1.40 -15.25 2.62
N VAL A 120 0.44 -15.18 3.56
CA VAL A 120 0.75 -14.96 4.99
C VAL A 120 1.51 -16.15 5.59
N THR A 121 1.14 -17.37 5.19
CA THR A 121 1.84 -18.59 5.62
C THR A 121 3.28 -18.63 5.08
N GLN A 122 3.50 -18.23 3.82
CA GLN A 122 4.83 -18.10 3.24
C GLN A 122 5.67 -17.05 3.95
N ASN A 123 5.11 -15.86 4.25
CA ASN A 123 5.80 -14.83 5.04
C ASN A 123 6.28 -15.37 6.39
N PHE A 124 5.43 -16.14 7.10
CA PHE A 124 5.80 -16.75 8.38
C PHE A 124 7.03 -17.63 8.22
N PHE A 125 7.06 -18.51 7.22
CA PHE A 125 8.21 -19.38 7.00
C PHE A 125 9.46 -18.60 6.62
N GLN A 126 9.38 -17.66 5.68
CA GLN A 126 10.56 -16.89 5.25
C GLN A 126 11.14 -16.04 6.40
N THR A 127 10.28 -15.41 7.21
CA THR A 127 10.72 -14.56 8.33
C THR A 127 11.20 -15.38 9.54
N SER A 128 10.59 -16.55 9.80
CA SER A 128 10.96 -17.39 10.94
C SER A 128 12.27 -18.15 10.71
N PHE A 129 12.58 -18.52 9.46
CA PHE A 129 13.82 -19.22 9.11
C PHE A 129 15.01 -18.27 8.93
N ASP A 130 14.80 -16.98 8.66
CA ASP A 130 15.87 -15.98 8.55
C ASP A 130 16.49 -15.58 9.92
N LEU A 131 15.86 -15.95 11.04
CA LEU A 131 16.40 -15.77 12.39
C LEU A 131 17.47 -16.81 12.80
N GLY A 132 17.91 -17.68 11.87
CA GLY A 132 18.92 -18.69 12.16
C GLY A 132 19.55 -19.35 10.93
N GLN A 133 20.46 -18.63 10.27
CA GLN A 133 21.28 -19.10 9.13
C GLN A 133 20.53 -19.45 7.83
N ALA A 134 21.16 -19.03 6.73
CA ALA A 134 20.74 -19.24 5.35
C ALA A 134 20.20 -20.65 5.08
N PHE A 135 18.90 -20.77 4.95
CA PHE A 135 18.27 -21.86 4.22
C PHE A 135 17.85 -21.34 2.85
N GLN A 136 18.71 -21.58 1.86
CA GLN A 136 18.26 -21.74 0.48
C GLN A 136 17.39 -23.00 0.45
N LEU A 137 16.11 -22.83 0.79
CA LEU A 137 15.11 -23.77 0.33
C LEU A 137 14.90 -23.41 -1.14
N GLU A 138 15.36 -24.27 -2.05
CA GLU A 138 14.87 -24.30 -3.43
C GLU A 138 13.37 -24.67 -3.36
N ALA A 139 12.55 -23.70 -2.96
CA ALA A 139 11.13 -23.76 -3.22
C ALA A 139 11.00 -23.71 -4.75
N PRO A 140 10.15 -24.57 -5.35
CA PRO A 140 9.93 -24.53 -6.78
C PRO A 140 9.56 -23.09 -7.15
N ILE A 141 10.25 -22.58 -8.18
CA ILE A 141 9.97 -21.29 -8.82
C ILE A 141 8.60 -21.43 -9.50
N ASP A 142 7.53 -21.47 -8.72
CA ASP A 142 6.31 -20.80 -9.10
C ASP A 142 6.47 -19.35 -8.62
N ASP A 143 6.05 -18.40 -9.45
CA ASP A 143 6.18 -16.94 -9.32
C ASP A 143 5.59 -16.32 -8.01
N ASP A 144 5.24 -17.13 -7.01
CA ASP A 144 4.48 -16.79 -5.80
C ASP A 144 5.30 -16.81 -4.49
N GLY A 145 6.63 -16.85 -4.55
CA GLY A 145 7.52 -16.88 -3.37
C GLY A 145 7.81 -15.52 -2.70
N GLN A 146 7.09 -14.46 -3.05
CA GLN A 146 7.38 -13.09 -2.58
C GLN A 146 6.94 -12.84 -1.14
N VAL A 147 7.74 -12.09 -0.38
CA VAL A 147 7.27 -11.52 0.89
C VAL A 147 6.17 -10.49 0.59
N VAL A 148 4.99 -10.63 1.18
CA VAL A 148 3.88 -9.69 0.94
C VAL A 148 3.62 -8.80 2.14
N TRP A 149 3.85 -7.50 1.94
CA TRP A 149 3.51 -6.44 2.89
C TRP A 149 2.10 -5.93 2.67
N TYR A 150 1.44 -5.50 3.74
CA TYR A 150 0.11 -4.92 3.69
C TYR A 150 0.15 -3.43 3.98
N LEU A 151 -0.27 -2.62 3.01
CA LEU A 151 -0.62 -1.22 3.26
C LEU A 151 -2.03 -1.21 3.87
N LEU A 152 -2.09 -1.15 5.19
CA LEU A 152 -3.34 -1.06 5.93
C LEU A 152 -3.77 0.39 6.07
N TYR A 153 -5.06 0.63 5.91
CA TYR A 153 -5.66 1.92 6.17
C TYR A 153 -6.97 1.79 6.95
N ASN A 154 -7.20 2.73 7.87
CA ASN A 154 -8.46 2.93 8.56
C ASN A 154 -8.85 4.40 8.45
N VAL A 155 -10.06 4.66 7.94
CA VAL A 155 -10.58 6.01 7.72
C VAL A 155 -11.64 6.30 8.76
N THR A 156 -11.47 7.39 9.51
CA THR A 156 -12.48 7.96 10.40
C THR A 156 -13.11 9.19 9.75
N GLU A 157 -13.98 9.88 10.48
CA GLU A 157 -14.58 11.13 10.01
C GLU A 157 -13.51 12.20 9.69
N ASP A 158 -12.50 12.30 10.55
CA ASP A 158 -11.53 13.39 10.62
C ASP A 158 -10.10 12.98 10.21
N LYS A 159 -9.74 11.70 10.37
CA LYS A 159 -8.38 11.20 10.18
C LYS A 159 -8.32 9.98 9.25
N ILE A 160 -7.15 9.78 8.67
CA ILE A 160 -6.79 8.53 7.97
C ILE A 160 -5.56 7.97 8.68
N PHE A 161 -5.71 6.77 9.23
CA PHE A 161 -4.64 6.01 9.86
C PHE A 161 -4.06 5.02 8.86
N VAL A 162 -2.73 4.92 8.81
CA VAL A 162 -2.02 4.13 7.81
C VAL A 162 -0.86 3.40 8.47
N GLU A 163 -0.63 2.16 8.08
CA GLU A 163 0.59 1.43 8.40
C GLU A 163 0.98 0.50 7.25
N LEU A 164 2.28 0.24 7.12
CA LEU A 164 2.80 -0.82 6.27
C LEU A 164 3.23 -1.97 7.19
N SER A 165 2.56 -3.11 7.10
CA SER A 165 2.72 -4.19 8.06
C SER A 165 2.97 -5.53 7.38
N LEU A 166 3.91 -6.30 7.92
CA LEU A 166 4.29 -7.62 7.44
C LEU A 166 3.52 -8.68 8.24
N PRO A 167 2.54 -9.38 7.63
CA PRO A 167 1.76 -10.38 8.33
C PRO A 167 2.52 -11.68 8.49
N ASP A 168 2.31 -12.37 9.62
CA ASP A 168 2.84 -13.70 9.89
C ASP A 168 1.77 -14.69 10.38
N ARG A 169 0.52 -14.24 10.56
CA ARG A 169 -0.60 -15.11 10.93
C ARG A 169 -1.95 -14.63 10.42
N ILE A 170 -2.75 -15.59 10.00
CA ILE A 170 -4.15 -15.44 9.62
C ILE A 170 -5.02 -16.39 10.47
N GLU A 171 -6.11 -15.88 11.02
CA GLU A 171 -7.04 -16.62 11.88
C GLU A 171 -8.48 -16.27 11.50
N GLY A 172 -9.33 -17.28 11.29
CA GLY A 172 -10.72 -17.07 10.88
C GLY A 172 -10.88 -16.29 9.56
N GLY A 173 -9.88 -16.41 8.68
CA GLY A 173 -9.77 -15.69 7.41
C GLY A 173 -9.33 -14.23 7.56
N ARG A 174 -8.90 -13.76 8.73
CA ARG A 174 -8.43 -12.38 8.92
C ARG A 174 -6.98 -12.40 9.35
N ILE A 175 -6.19 -11.47 8.84
CA ILE A 175 -4.84 -11.29 9.36
C ILE A 175 -4.97 -10.70 10.76
N THR A 176 -4.36 -11.33 11.76
CA THR A 176 -4.48 -10.95 13.18
C THR A 176 -3.13 -10.70 13.83
N HIS A 177 -2.04 -11.18 13.23
CA HIS A 177 -0.69 -11.02 13.76
C HIS A 177 0.29 -10.56 12.68
N TRP A 178 1.28 -9.80 13.13
CA TRP A 178 2.25 -9.11 12.30
C TRP A 178 3.64 -9.38 12.85
N ALA A 179 4.58 -9.76 11.98
CA ALA A 179 5.99 -9.85 12.31
C ALA A 179 6.57 -8.44 12.50
N GLU A 180 6.15 -7.50 11.65
CA GLU A 180 6.59 -6.10 11.67
C GLU A 180 5.42 -5.15 11.40
N ARG A 181 5.39 -4.00 12.08
CA ARG A 181 4.45 -2.91 11.84
C ARG A 181 5.21 -1.60 11.71
N ILE A 182 5.07 -0.93 10.57
CA ILE A 182 5.62 0.39 10.32
C ILE A 182 4.48 1.39 10.33
N ILE A 183 4.29 2.06 11.46
CA ILE A 183 3.15 2.95 11.70
C ILE A 183 3.49 4.36 11.20
N ILE A 184 2.64 4.88 10.33
CA ILE A 184 2.80 6.19 9.71
C ILE A 184 1.93 7.19 10.46
N ASP A 185 2.44 8.42 10.64
CA ASP A 185 1.68 9.47 11.33
C ASP A 185 0.31 9.70 10.64
N PRO A 186 -0.75 9.90 11.44
CA PRO A 186 -2.11 10.00 10.92
C PRO A 186 -2.30 11.26 10.07
N ILE A 187 -3.10 11.13 9.02
CA ILE A 187 -3.35 12.20 8.05
C ILE A 187 -4.65 12.90 8.44
N ASP A 188 -4.65 14.23 8.46
CA ASP A 188 -5.89 15.00 8.48
C ASP A 188 -6.68 14.78 7.20
N ARG A 189 -7.90 14.27 7.29
CA ARG A 189 -8.75 13.95 6.13
C ARG A 189 -9.18 15.19 5.33
N ALA A 190 -9.15 16.36 5.97
CA ALA A 190 -9.38 17.65 5.34
C ALA A 190 -8.14 18.19 4.58
N SER A 191 -6.99 17.51 4.68
CA SER A 191 -5.77 17.94 3.98
C SER A 191 -5.97 17.94 2.46
N SER A 192 -5.40 18.94 1.81
CA SER A 192 -5.32 18.96 0.35
C SER A 192 -4.19 18.06 -0.13
N VAL A 193 -4.40 17.39 -1.26
CA VAL A 193 -3.35 16.64 -1.94
C VAL A 193 -2.54 17.63 -2.77
N SER A 194 -1.35 17.98 -2.32
CA SER A 194 -0.36 18.64 -3.19
C SER A 194 0.22 17.58 -4.13
N LEU A 195 -0.19 17.59 -5.39
CA LEU A 195 0.48 16.80 -6.42
C LEU A 195 1.85 17.45 -6.72
N PRO A 196 2.94 16.68 -6.89
CA PRO A 196 4.16 17.23 -7.45
C PRO A 196 3.82 17.76 -8.85
N ILE A 197 3.86 19.07 -9.02
CA ILE A 197 3.73 19.72 -10.31
C ILE A 197 4.98 19.31 -11.08
N GLY A 198 4.84 18.43 -12.08
CA GLY A 198 5.90 18.22 -13.05
C GLY A 198 6.24 19.57 -13.66
N GLU A 199 7.52 19.96 -13.63
CA GLU A 199 7.97 21.18 -14.28
C GLU A 199 7.37 21.22 -15.69
N SER A 200 6.53 22.22 -15.93
CA SER A 200 6.04 22.46 -17.28
C SER A 200 7.28 22.71 -18.14
N PRO A 201 7.41 22.08 -19.32
CA PRO A 201 8.50 22.42 -20.21
C PRO A 201 8.40 23.92 -20.45
N ASP A 202 9.49 24.63 -20.20
CA ASP A 202 9.65 26.06 -20.47
C ASP A 202 8.96 26.39 -21.78
N ASP A 203 7.89 27.20 -21.72
CA ASP A 203 7.14 27.70 -22.85
C ASP A 203 8.02 28.72 -23.58
N GLY A 204 9.10 28.22 -24.19
CA GLY A 204 9.88 28.93 -25.17
C GLY A 204 8.95 29.23 -26.33
N ALA A 205 8.36 30.41 -26.31
CA ALA A 205 7.52 30.97 -27.36
C ALA A 205 8.33 31.04 -28.66
N GLY A 206 8.39 29.93 -29.37
CA GLY A 206 8.78 29.84 -30.77
C GLY A 206 7.62 30.36 -31.59
N ASP A 207 7.84 31.50 -32.25
CA ASP A 207 6.92 32.10 -33.20
C ASP A 207 6.69 31.11 -34.36
N TYR A 208 5.50 30.51 -34.42
CA TYR A 208 5.09 29.68 -35.56
C TYR A 208 4.33 30.54 -36.56
N THR A 209 5.02 31.02 -37.59
CA THR A 209 4.39 31.60 -38.78
C THR A 209 3.72 30.51 -39.61
N VAL A 210 2.39 30.58 -39.75
CA VAL A 210 1.61 29.73 -40.65
C VAL A 210 1.46 30.46 -41.99
N ASP A 211 2.18 30.00 -43.01
CA ASP A 211 1.94 30.45 -44.39
C ASP A 211 0.68 29.76 -44.94
N VAL A 212 -0.38 30.56 -45.14
CA VAL A 212 -1.60 30.10 -45.79
C VAL A 212 -1.46 30.30 -47.30
N ALA A 213 -1.29 29.21 -48.05
CA ALA A 213 -1.42 29.22 -49.49
C ALA A 213 -2.90 29.34 -49.88
N MET A 214 -3.28 30.48 -50.46
CA MET A 214 -4.60 30.70 -51.04
C MET A 214 -4.68 29.97 -52.39
N LEU A 215 -5.69 29.10 -52.55
CA LEU A 215 -6.16 28.60 -53.85
C LEU A 215 -7.21 29.55 -54.42
#